data_AF-A0A2H3CNA0-F1
#
_entry.id   AF-A0A2H3CNA0-F1
#
_cell.length_a   1.000
_cell.length_b   1.000
_cell.length_c   1.000
_cell.angle_alpha   90.00
_cell.angle_beta   90.00
_cell.angle_gamma   90.00
#
_symmetry.space_group_name_H-M   'P 1'
#
loop_
_entity.id
_entity.type
_entity.pdbx_description
1 polymer ?
#
loop_
_entity_poly.entity_id
_entity_poly.type
_entity_poly.pdbx_seq_one_letter_code
_entity_poly.pdbx_strand_id
1 'polypeptide(L)'
;MNLHHNKANTTVLLTLINTLAFLCLAGFASYLLLHNASLVVNWANSVFAATMFNFSPRTLCFRHTDSGNLPFGWCTIMALGKFDPRCVIDFPPGSTILIPSAILKHSNTTIARACGLEDYWASLGEAEHMEVETRRASRWLMGVQMFSTLKELRK
;
A
#
# COMPACT_ATOMS: atom_id res chain seq x y z
N MET A 1 6.16 7.94 -5.20
CA MET A 1 7.48 8.23 -4.61
C MET A 1 8.46 7.25 -5.22
N ASN A 2 9.42 7.72 -6.02
CA ASN A 2 10.36 6.87 -6.75
C ASN A 2 11.27 6.15 -5.76
N LEU A 3 11.19 4.82 -5.71
CA LEU A 3 12.23 3.98 -5.13
C LEU A 3 13.51 4.23 -5.92
N HIS A 4 14.43 5.04 -5.40
CA HIS A 4 15.76 5.12 -5.98
C HIS A 4 16.42 3.76 -5.83
N HIS A 5 16.89 3.22 -6.96
CA HIS A 5 17.53 1.91 -7.04
C HIS A 5 18.82 1.93 -6.21
N ASN A 6 18.79 1.36 -5.01
CA ASN A 6 19.96 1.18 -4.17
C ASN A 6 19.96 -0.24 -3.57
N LYS A 7 21.15 -0.73 -3.22
CA LYS A 7 21.36 -2.11 -2.79
C LYS A 7 20.56 -2.47 -1.53
N ALA A 8 20.40 -1.54 -0.59
CA ALA A 8 19.65 -1.76 0.64
C ALA A 8 18.14 -1.91 0.37
N ASN A 9 17.57 -1.03 -0.47
CA ASN A 9 16.18 -1.07 -0.89
C ASN A 9 15.88 -2.35 -1.68
N THR A 10 16.80 -2.77 -2.57
CA THR A 10 16.67 -4.03 -3.32
C THR A 10 16.69 -5.24 -2.39
N THR A 11 17.57 -5.27 -1.38
CA THR A 11 17.60 -6.35 -0.38
C THR A 11 16.32 -6.41 0.41
N VAL A 12 15.82 -5.28 0.92
CA VAL A 12 14.53 -5.23 1.63
C VAL A 12 13.43 -5.75 0.72
N LEU A 13 13.30 -5.24 -0.50
CA LEU A 13 12.29 -5.66 -1.47
C LEU A 13 12.35 -7.18 -1.74
N LEU A 14 13.55 -7.74 -1.94
CA LEU A 14 13.73 -9.17 -2.15
C LEU A 14 13.36 -9.99 -0.91
N THR A 15 13.67 -9.51 0.29
CA THR A 15 13.21 -10.16 1.53
C THR A 15 11.70 -10.13 1.63
N LEU A 16 11.05 -9.02 1.29
CA LEU A 16 9.59 -8.86 1.30
C LEU A 16 8.90 -9.84 0.36
N ILE A 17 9.35 -9.89 -0.90
CA ILE A 17 8.76 -10.72 -1.95
C ILE A 17 8.95 -12.22 -1.67
N ASN A 18 10.01 -12.58 -0.94
CA ASN A 18 10.29 -13.98 -0.56
C ASN A 18 9.79 -14.35 0.84
N THR A 19 9.00 -13.50 1.50
CA THR A 19 8.36 -13.91 2.77
C THR A 19 7.34 -15.02 2.52
N LEU A 20 7.21 -15.94 3.49
CA LEU A 20 6.26 -17.05 3.46
C LEU A 20 4.83 -16.63 3.09
N ALA A 21 4.39 -15.46 3.57
CA ALA A 21 3.07 -14.94 3.25
C ALA A 21 2.89 -14.64 1.74
N PHE A 22 3.89 -14.06 1.08
CA PHE A 22 3.86 -13.82 -0.37
C PHE A 22 3.85 -15.14 -1.15
N LEU A 23 4.63 -16.14 -0.70
CA LEU A 23 4.70 -17.46 -1.31
C LEU A 23 3.40 -18.26 -1.15
N CYS A 24 2.75 -18.20 0.02
CA CYS A 24 1.46 -18.86 0.27
C CYS A 24 0.35 -18.33 -0.64
N LEU A 25 0.39 -17.04 -0.99
CA LEU A 25 -0.54 -16.43 -1.95
C LEU A 25 -0.22 -16.83 -3.40
N ALA A 26 1.05 -17.11 -3.71
CA ALA A 26 1.50 -17.37 -5.06
C ALA A 26 0.89 -18.64 -5.69
N GLY A 27 0.51 -19.62 -4.86
CA GLY A 27 -0.11 -20.86 -5.31
C GLY A 27 -1.47 -20.70 -6.00
N PHE A 28 -2.16 -19.57 -5.82
CA PHE A 28 -3.51 -19.38 -6.36
C PHE A 28 -3.58 -18.81 -7.79
N ALA A 29 -2.57 -18.09 -8.29
CA ALA A 29 -2.69 -17.33 -9.55
C ALA A 29 -1.91 -17.85 -10.75
N SER A 30 -1.37 -19.07 -10.69
CA SER A 30 -0.81 -19.74 -11.87
C SER A 30 -1.84 -19.88 -13.01
N TYR A 31 -3.13 -19.89 -12.70
CA TYR A 31 -4.20 -20.03 -13.69
C TYR A 31 -4.34 -18.79 -14.61
N LEU A 32 -4.20 -17.57 -14.09
CA LEU A 32 -4.43 -16.35 -14.87
C LEU A 32 -3.34 -16.11 -15.93
N LEU A 33 -2.08 -16.42 -15.60
CA LEU A 33 -0.96 -16.30 -16.53
C LEU A 33 -1.04 -17.32 -17.68
N LEU A 34 -1.64 -18.49 -17.44
CA LEU A 34 -1.88 -19.48 -18.49
C LEU A 34 -2.92 -19.01 -19.51
N HIS A 35 -3.89 -18.19 -19.09
CA HIS A 35 -4.97 -17.71 -19.96
C HIS A 35 -4.66 -16.40 -20.68
N ASN A 36 -3.67 -15.62 -20.23
CA ASN A 36 -3.28 -14.41 -20.91
C ASN A 36 -1.77 -14.13 -20.77
N ALA A 37 -1.02 -14.48 -21.81
CA ALA A 37 0.42 -14.27 -21.90
C ALA A 37 0.83 -12.80 -22.04
N SER A 38 -0.10 -11.86 -22.27
CA SER A 38 0.20 -10.43 -22.33
C SER A 38 0.28 -9.77 -20.94
N LEU A 39 -0.03 -10.51 -19.87
CA LEU A 39 0.06 -10.00 -18.50
C LEU A 39 1.52 -9.86 -18.08
N VAL A 40 1.88 -8.67 -17.60
CA VAL A 40 3.20 -8.39 -17.04
C VAL A 40 3.14 -8.66 -15.53
N VAL A 41 3.96 -9.59 -15.05
CA VAL A 41 4.10 -9.86 -13.62
C VAL A 41 5.08 -8.88 -12.99
N ASN A 42 4.80 -8.42 -11.76
CA ASN A 42 5.74 -7.57 -11.03
C ASN A 42 7.05 -8.30 -10.70
N TRP A 43 6.94 -9.56 -10.28
CA TRP A 43 8.06 -10.44 -9.95
C TRP A 43 7.69 -11.87 -10.32
N ALA A 44 8.69 -12.70 -10.63
CA ALA A 44 8.49 -14.10 -11.02
C ALA A 44 7.67 -14.92 -10.00
N ASN A 45 7.74 -14.55 -8.71
CA ASN A 45 7.04 -15.23 -7.61
C ASN A 45 5.84 -14.41 -7.07
N SER A 46 5.35 -13.42 -7.81
CA SER A 46 4.20 -12.59 -7.39
C SER A 46 2.96 -12.90 -8.20
N VAL A 47 1.85 -13.09 -7.50
CA VAL A 47 0.51 -13.22 -8.10
C VAL A 47 -0.25 -11.91 -8.21
N PHE A 48 0.29 -10.85 -7.61
CA PHE A 48 -0.33 -9.53 -7.65
C PHE A 48 0.17 -8.74 -8.87
N ALA A 49 -0.80 -8.20 -9.63
CA ALA A 49 -0.55 -7.32 -10.77
C ALA A 49 0.07 -5.97 -10.37
N ALA A 50 -0.11 -5.54 -9.11
CA ALA A 50 0.50 -4.33 -8.55
C ALA A 50 0.96 -4.60 -7.11
N THR A 51 1.95 -3.84 -6.62
CA THR A 51 2.34 -3.85 -5.20
C THR A 51 2.77 -2.44 -4.81
N MET A 52 2.35 -1.99 -3.62
CA MET A 52 2.61 -0.66 -3.11
C MET A 52 3.35 -0.74 -1.77
N PHE A 53 4.37 0.10 -1.61
CA PHE A 53 5.14 0.19 -0.36
C PHE A 53 4.83 1.52 0.34
N ASN A 54 4.37 1.44 1.58
CA ASN A 54 4.13 2.60 2.44
C ASN A 54 5.28 2.70 3.45
N PHE A 55 6.15 3.70 3.32
CA PHE A 55 7.30 3.90 4.20
C PHE A 55 7.06 4.98 5.27
N SER A 56 7.58 4.72 6.47
CA SER A 56 7.61 5.62 7.64
C SER A 56 8.51 6.86 7.36
N PRO A 57 8.34 8.04 8.00
CA PRO A 57 7.61 8.35 9.24
C PRO A 57 6.09 8.57 9.14
N ARG A 58 5.53 8.67 7.93
CA ARG A 58 4.12 9.06 7.72
C ARG A 58 3.37 8.11 6.78
N THR A 59 3.09 6.89 7.27
CA THR A 59 2.22 5.91 6.60
C THR A 59 0.77 6.11 7.04
N LEU A 60 0.18 7.28 6.74
CA LEU A 60 -1.22 7.59 7.02
C LEU A 60 -2.06 7.54 5.74
N CYS A 61 -3.15 6.80 5.80
CA CYS A 61 -4.14 6.62 4.75
C CYS A 61 -5.50 7.03 5.30
N PHE A 62 -6.03 8.15 4.82
CA PHE A 62 -7.42 8.54 5.11
C PHE A 62 -8.40 7.49 4.58
N ARG A 63 -9.63 7.50 5.11
CA ARG A 63 -10.69 6.59 4.67
C ARG A 63 -10.89 6.65 3.15
N HIS A 64 -10.71 5.52 2.48
CA HIS A 64 -10.86 5.37 1.03
C HIS A 64 -11.20 3.91 0.65
N THR A 65 -11.45 3.70 -0.63
CA THR A 65 -11.47 2.39 -1.29
C THR A 65 -10.42 2.41 -2.40
N ASP A 66 -9.85 1.26 -2.73
CA ASP A 66 -8.94 1.14 -3.87
C ASP A 66 -9.74 0.86 -5.14
N SER A 67 -10.35 1.91 -5.71
CA SER A 67 -11.23 1.78 -6.88
C SER A 67 -10.53 1.22 -8.14
N GLY A 68 -9.19 1.17 -8.16
CA GLY A 68 -8.42 0.53 -9.23
C GLY A 68 -8.28 -0.99 -9.08
N ASN A 69 -8.66 -1.56 -7.94
CA ASN A 69 -8.60 -3.00 -7.70
C ASN A 69 -9.87 -3.70 -8.17
N LEU A 70 -9.77 -5.01 -8.44
CA LEU A 70 -10.93 -5.82 -8.80
C LEU A 70 -11.92 -5.89 -7.62
N PRO A 71 -13.23 -5.66 -7.81
CA PRO A 71 -14.23 -5.71 -6.75
C PRO A 71 -14.28 -7.04 -5.98
N PHE A 72 -14.01 -8.15 -6.68
CA PHE A 72 -13.94 -9.51 -6.11
C PHE A 72 -12.51 -9.94 -5.77
N GLY A 73 -11.52 -9.07 -5.97
CA GLY A 73 -10.12 -9.32 -5.66
C GLY A 73 -9.83 -9.14 -4.18
N TRP A 74 -8.86 -9.91 -3.68
CA TRP A 74 -8.32 -9.76 -2.33
C TRP A 74 -6.98 -9.07 -2.38
N CYS A 75 -6.83 -8.04 -1.57
CA CYS A 75 -5.56 -7.32 -1.40
C CYS A 75 -4.90 -7.78 -0.12
N THR A 76 -3.62 -8.13 -0.24
CA THR A 76 -2.80 -8.53 0.89
C THR A 76 -2.01 -7.33 1.38
N ILE A 77 -2.22 -6.98 2.65
CA ILE A 77 -1.50 -5.92 3.34
C ILE A 77 -0.61 -6.59 4.37
N MET A 78 0.66 -6.19 4.42
CA MET A 78 1.62 -6.68 5.40
C MET A 78 2.19 -5.51 6.21
N ALA A 79 2.12 -5.62 7.53
CA ALA A 79 2.70 -4.68 8.47
C ALA A 79 4.13 -5.09 8.78
N LEU A 80 5.11 -4.20 8.61
CA LEU A 80 6.52 -4.50 8.87
C LEU A 80 7.21 -3.35 9.58
N GLY A 81 8.36 -3.67 10.18
CA GLY A 81 9.13 -2.73 10.99
C GLY A 81 8.87 -2.92 12.48
N LYS A 82 9.08 -1.86 13.26
CA LYS A 82 8.89 -1.88 14.71
C LYS A 82 7.97 -0.73 15.10
N PHE A 83 6.78 -1.06 15.57
CA PHE A 83 5.78 -0.11 16.02
C PHE A 83 4.85 -0.72 17.05
N ASP A 84 4.13 0.12 17.79
CA ASP A 84 3.14 -0.27 18.80
C ASP A 84 1.73 -0.19 18.17
N PRO A 85 1.06 -1.32 17.89
CA PRO A 85 -0.28 -1.29 17.33
C PRO A 85 -1.29 -0.78 18.37
N ARG A 86 -2.03 0.27 18.04
CA ARG A 86 -3.14 0.78 18.86
C ARG A 86 -4.30 1.22 17.95
N CYS A 87 -5.22 0.30 17.65
CA CYS A 87 -6.30 0.53 16.67
C CYS A 87 -7.57 -0.27 16.97
N VAL A 88 -8.66 0.03 16.23
CA VAL A 88 -9.91 -0.77 16.22
C VAL A 88 -9.65 -2.24 15.82
N ILE A 89 -8.68 -2.45 14.92
CA ILE A 89 -8.15 -3.77 14.59
C ILE A 89 -6.65 -3.70 14.84
N ASP A 90 -6.16 -4.47 15.80
CA ASP A 90 -4.73 -4.58 16.06
C ASP A 90 -4.05 -5.27 14.88
N PHE A 91 -3.13 -4.55 14.24
CA PHE A 91 -2.37 -5.03 13.10
C PHE A 91 -0.86 -4.96 13.42
N PRO A 92 -0.35 -5.92 14.22
CA PRO A 92 1.00 -5.85 14.77
C PRO A 92 2.09 -6.00 13.69
N PRO A 93 3.33 -5.58 13.97
CA PRO A 93 4.44 -5.85 13.07
C PRO A 93 4.60 -7.34 12.76
N GLY A 94 4.81 -7.67 11.49
CA GLY A 94 4.88 -9.05 10.98
C GLY A 94 3.53 -9.66 10.61
N SER A 95 2.41 -9.00 10.91
CA SER A 95 1.08 -9.51 10.56
C SER A 95 0.71 -9.23 9.11
N THR A 96 -0.21 -10.06 8.60
CA THR A 96 -0.76 -9.96 7.24
C THR A 96 -2.28 -10.02 7.32
N ILE A 97 -2.95 -9.14 6.57
CA ILE A 97 -4.41 -9.12 6.44
C ILE A 97 -4.79 -9.15 4.97
N LEU A 98 -5.87 -9.88 4.65
CA LEU A 98 -6.51 -9.85 3.34
C LEU A 98 -7.80 -9.05 3.44
N ILE A 99 -7.97 -8.07 2.56
CA ILE A 99 -9.21 -7.28 2.49
C ILE A 99 -9.71 -7.15 1.04
N PRO A 100 -11.03 -7.07 0.81
CA PRO A 100 -11.58 -6.74 -0.49
C PRO A 100 -11.53 -5.20 -0.69
N SER A 101 -10.33 -4.67 -0.92
CA SER A 101 -10.05 -3.22 -0.75
C SER A 101 -10.79 -2.31 -1.75
N ALA A 102 -11.25 -2.86 -2.87
CA ALA A 102 -12.08 -2.17 -3.85
C ALA A 102 -13.48 -1.81 -3.33
N ILE A 103 -14.05 -2.63 -2.44
CA ILE A 103 -15.40 -2.46 -1.90
C ILE A 103 -15.42 -2.07 -0.42
N LEU A 104 -14.39 -2.46 0.33
CA LEU A 104 -14.28 -2.15 1.76
C LEU A 104 -13.61 -0.79 1.95
N LYS A 105 -14.35 0.17 2.53
CA LYS A 105 -13.77 1.44 2.99
C LYS A 105 -12.79 1.17 4.13
N HIS A 106 -11.54 1.59 3.96
CA HIS A 106 -10.48 1.35 4.92
C HIS A 106 -9.54 2.56 5.04
N SER A 107 -8.79 2.59 6.13
CA SER A 107 -7.82 3.62 6.51
C SER A 107 -6.81 3.01 7.47
N ASN A 108 -5.65 3.65 7.61
CA ASN A 108 -4.74 3.37 8.72
C ASN A 108 -4.48 4.68 9.49
N THR A 109 -3.93 4.53 10.68
CA THR A 109 -3.54 5.66 11.55
C THR A 109 -2.03 5.78 11.59
N THR A 110 -1.55 6.92 12.07
CA THR A 110 -0.12 7.10 12.32
C THR A 110 0.41 6.05 13.28
N ILE A 111 1.66 5.66 13.06
CA ILE A 111 2.44 4.80 13.95
C ILE A 111 2.80 5.51 15.27
N ALA A 112 2.50 6.81 15.40
CA ALA A 112 2.68 7.59 16.62
C ALA A 112 1.67 7.23 17.70
N ARG A 113 1.95 7.61 18.95
CA ARG A 113 1.24 7.24 20.19
C ARG A 113 -0.26 7.62 20.24
N ALA A 114 -0.78 8.33 19.23
CA ALA A 114 -2.15 8.83 19.13
C ALA A 114 -3.09 7.74 18.59
N CYS A 115 -4.16 7.45 19.34
CA CYS A 115 -5.09 6.40 19.01
C CYS A 115 -6.21 6.95 18.10
N GLY A 116 -5.96 6.93 16.80
CA GLY A 116 -7.00 7.22 15.81
C GLY A 116 -6.93 8.61 15.20
N LEU A 117 -7.84 8.83 14.24
CA LEU A 117 -7.79 10.00 13.36
C LEU A 117 -8.01 11.31 14.15
N GLU A 118 -8.89 11.31 15.14
CA GLU A 118 -9.18 12.47 15.98
C GLU A 118 -7.97 12.87 16.84
N ASP A 119 -7.36 11.90 17.53
CA ASP A 119 -6.13 12.13 18.30
C ASP A 119 -4.98 12.62 17.41
N TYR A 120 -4.88 12.09 16.18
CA TYR A 120 -3.92 12.58 15.19
C TYR A 120 -4.15 14.05 14.86
N TRP A 121 -5.37 14.44 14.48
CA TRP A 121 -5.69 15.84 14.19
C TRP A 121 -5.49 16.75 15.40
N ALA A 122 -5.81 16.27 16.61
CA ALA A 122 -5.58 17.01 17.84
C ALA A 122 -4.09 17.19 18.16
N SER A 123 -3.21 16.31 17.66
CA SER A 123 -1.76 16.38 17.89
C SER A 123 -1.00 17.35 16.98
N LEU A 124 -1.62 17.81 15.89
CA LEU A 124 -0.95 18.64 14.88
C LEU A 124 -0.92 20.12 15.30
N GLY A 125 0.20 20.80 15.05
CA GLY A 125 0.28 22.27 15.15
C GLY A 125 -0.44 22.98 13.99
N GLU A 126 -0.69 24.29 14.09
CA GLU A 126 -1.39 25.09 13.05
C GLU A 126 -0.76 24.99 11.65
N ALA A 127 0.57 25.04 11.57
CA ALA A 127 1.28 24.91 10.30
C ALA A 127 1.13 23.50 9.70
N GLU A 128 1.15 22.47 10.54
CA GLU A 128 0.96 21.09 10.09
C GLU A 128 -0.49 20.83 9.66
N HIS A 129 -1.47 21.43 10.34
CA HIS A 129 -2.88 21.41 9.93
C HIS A 129 -3.06 21.95 8.51
N MET A 130 -2.50 23.13 8.21
CA MET A 130 -2.54 23.69 6.85
C MET A 130 -1.86 22.78 5.82
N GLU A 131 -0.73 22.17 6.15
CA GLU A 131 -0.02 21.26 5.24
C GLU A 131 -0.87 20.02 4.93
N VAL A 132 -1.48 19.40 5.96
CA VAL A 132 -2.29 18.20 5.81
C VAL A 132 -3.56 18.49 5.00
N GLU A 133 -4.23 19.61 5.24
CA GLU A 133 -5.42 20.01 4.47
C GLU A 133 -5.08 20.35 3.01
N THR A 134 -3.98 21.06 2.76
CA THR A 134 -3.48 21.33 1.40
C THR A 134 -3.17 20.04 0.65
N ARG A 135 -2.51 19.10 1.33
CA ARG A 135 -2.20 17.77 0.78
C ARG A 135 -3.47 16.96 0.52
N ARG A 136 -4.46 17.05 1.41
CA ARG A 136 -5.76 16.38 1.25
C ARG A 136 -6.51 16.91 0.04
N ALA A 137 -6.55 18.22 -0.15
CA ALA A 137 -7.15 18.85 -1.33
C ALA A 137 -6.43 18.48 -2.63
N SER A 138 -5.10 18.37 -2.60
CA SER A 138 -4.28 18.07 -3.78
C SER A 138 -4.18 16.57 -4.11
N ARG A 139 -4.73 15.69 -3.26
CA ARG A 139 -4.48 14.25 -3.31
C ARG A 139 -5.01 13.58 -4.57
N TRP A 140 -6.15 14.05 -5.07
CA TRP A 140 -6.72 13.52 -6.32
C TRP A 140 -5.77 13.77 -7.49
N LEU A 141 -5.26 14.99 -7.61
CA LEU A 141 -4.33 15.37 -8.67
C LEU A 141 -3.01 14.59 -8.56
N MET A 142 -2.47 14.43 -7.34
CA MET A 142 -1.31 13.58 -7.10
C MET A 142 -1.57 12.13 -7.53
N GLY A 143 -2.75 11.57 -7.23
CA GLY A 143 -3.12 10.22 -7.63
C GLY A 143 -3.18 10.05 -9.14
N VAL A 144 -3.79 11.02 -9.84
CA VAL A 144 -3.84 11.04 -11.31
C VAL A 144 -2.44 11.07 -11.92
N GLN A 145 -1.52 11.85 -11.33
CA GLN A 145 -0.13 11.94 -11.78
C GLN A 145 0.70 10.66 -11.55
N MET A 146 0.22 9.70 -10.74
CA MET A 146 0.92 8.42 -10.55
C MET A 146 0.63 7.40 -11.65
N PHE A 147 -0.38 7.63 -12.49
CA PHE A 147 -0.67 6.77 -13.64
C PHE A 147 0.21 7.17 -14.83
N SER A 148 0.87 6.18 -15.43
CA SER A 148 1.61 6.42 -16.67
C SER A 148 0.68 6.85 -17.78
N THR A 149 1.08 7.87 -18.54
CA THR A 149 0.28 8.32 -19.69
C THR A 149 0.39 7.35 -20.85
N LEU A 150 -0.62 7.31 -21.73
CA LEU A 150 -0.57 6.48 -22.96
C LEU A 150 0.64 6.79 -23.86
N LYS A 151 1.22 8.00 -23.73
CA LYS A 151 2.46 8.39 -24.42
C LYS A 151 3.70 7.76 -23.77
N GLU A 152 3.71 7.60 -22.44
CA GLU A 152 4.81 6.97 -21.71
C GLU A 152 4.87 5.45 -21.95
N LEU A 153 3.71 4.81 -22.11
CA LEU A 153 3.59 3.36 -22.32
C LEU A 153 3.87 2.90 -23.77
N ARG A 154 4.06 3.83 -24.71
CA ARG A 154 4.24 3.56 -26.15
C ARG A 154 5.71 3.55 -26.62
N LYS A 155 6.67 3.44 -25.69
CA LYS A 155 8.10 3.34 -26.01
C LYS A 155 8.57 1.90 -26.08
#